data_AF-A0A3B1CW56-F1
#
_entry.id   AF-A0A3B1CW56-F1
#
_cell.length_a   1.000
_cell.length_b   1.000
_cell.length_c   1.000
_cell.angle_alpha   90.00
_cell.angle_beta   90.00
_cell.angle_gamma   90.00
#
_symmetry.space_group_name_H-M   'P 1'
#
loop_
_entity.id
_entity.type
_entity.pdbx_description
1 polymer ?
#
loop_
_entity_poly.entity_id
_entity_poly.type
_entity_poly.pdbx_seq_one_letter_code
_entity_poly.pdbx_strand_id
1 'polypeptide(L)'
;MCALELGKLNFEETLVHIDQHTDMREPQKYLDNNLGEVSLDRVFQYTNKILNVGNFIRPALTSNIFKEVIMITNQEDFERTPNVPYALDLDMDIFSPEMNYISHNIKFNFIQSCLQSAKIITIATSPYFIKQNLAIFLIKELFDF
;
A
#
# COMPACT_ATOMS: atom_id res chain seq x y z
N MET A 1 2.50 17.42 -10.91
CA MET A 1 3.53 17.21 -9.87
C MET A 1 3.18 15.97 -9.08
N CYS A 2 4.15 15.13 -8.75
CA CYS A 2 3.96 13.92 -7.93
C CYS A 2 4.33 14.14 -6.45
N ALA A 3 4.02 13.18 -5.58
CA ALA A 3 4.26 13.29 -4.13
C ALA A 3 5.74 13.53 -3.75
N LEU A 4 6.68 12.96 -4.54
CA LEU A 4 8.12 13.19 -4.39
C LEU A 4 8.49 14.65 -4.71
N GLU A 5 7.99 15.19 -5.82
CA GLU A 5 8.24 16.59 -6.22
C GLU A 5 7.63 17.60 -5.23
N LEU A 6 6.54 17.22 -4.56
CA LEU A 6 5.89 18.03 -3.52
C LEU A 6 6.53 17.88 -2.13
N GLY A 7 7.57 17.05 -1.98
CA GLY A 7 8.23 16.77 -0.70
C GLY A 7 7.32 16.08 0.33
N LYS A 8 6.23 15.45 -0.13
CA LYS A 8 5.29 14.69 0.71
C LYS A 8 5.80 13.27 0.96
N LEU A 9 6.52 12.73 -0.01
CA LEU A 9 7.27 11.49 0.09
C LEU A 9 8.75 11.84 -0.11
N ASN A 10 9.63 11.21 0.66
CA ASN A 10 11.06 11.19 0.36
C ASN A 10 11.42 9.81 -0.22
N PHE A 11 12.47 9.77 -1.04
CA PHE A 11 13.04 8.48 -1.43
C PHE A 11 13.50 7.71 -0.20
N GLU A 12 13.52 6.39 -0.32
CA GLU A 12 13.96 5.48 0.75
C GLU A 12 13.09 5.52 2.03
N GLU A 13 11.84 5.98 1.94
CA GLU A 13 10.88 5.81 3.03
C GLU A 13 10.45 4.34 3.19
N THR A 14 9.94 3.99 4.38
CA THR A 14 9.34 2.68 4.62
C THR A 14 7.90 2.68 4.09
N LEU A 15 7.51 1.61 3.41
CA LEU A 15 6.12 1.34 3.05
C LEU A 15 5.51 0.40 4.09
N VAL A 16 4.36 0.75 4.65
CA VAL A 16 3.51 -0.20 5.40
C VAL A 16 2.38 -0.59 4.47
N HIS A 17 2.30 -1.86 4.09
CA HIS A 17 1.29 -2.39 3.18
C HIS A 17 0.39 -3.37 3.94
N ILE A 18 -0.90 -3.04 4.00
CA ILE A 18 -1.94 -3.82 4.70
C ILE A 18 -2.89 -4.37 3.66
N ASP A 19 -2.87 -5.69 3.46
CA ASP A 19 -3.56 -6.37 2.34
C ASP A 19 -3.73 -7.85 2.68
N GLN A 20 -4.69 -8.54 2.06
CA GLN A 20 -4.78 -10.00 2.08
C GLN A 20 -3.61 -10.70 1.33
N HIS A 21 -3.01 -10.02 0.36
CA HIS A 21 -1.96 -10.46 -0.55
C HIS A 21 -0.67 -9.67 -0.30
N THR A 22 0.42 -10.07 -0.96
CA THR A 22 1.72 -9.41 -0.75
C THR A 22 2.09 -8.42 -1.84
N ASP A 23 1.47 -8.50 -3.01
CA ASP A 23 1.74 -7.69 -4.21
C ASP A 23 3.21 -7.59 -4.64
N MET A 24 3.99 -8.58 -4.22
CA MET A 24 5.41 -8.74 -4.44
C MET A 24 5.71 -9.79 -5.51
N ARG A 25 4.85 -9.99 -6.51
CA ARG A 25 5.22 -10.82 -7.67
C ARG A 25 6.24 -10.09 -8.54
N GLU A 26 7.07 -10.84 -9.26
CA GLU A 26 8.00 -10.25 -10.23
C GLU A 26 7.21 -9.64 -11.40
N PRO A 27 7.56 -8.42 -11.85
CA PRO A 27 7.01 -7.86 -13.07
C PRO A 27 7.59 -8.57 -14.29
N GLN A 28 6.89 -8.51 -15.44
CA GLN A 28 7.45 -9.00 -16.71
C GLN A 28 8.75 -8.27 -17.08
N LYS A 29 8.83 -6.99 -16.73
CA LYS A 29 9.99 -6.14 -16.98
C LYS A 29 10.08 -5.06 -15.89
N TYR A 30 11.27 -4.79 -15.38
CA TYR A 30 11.53 -3.64 -14.51
C TYR A 30 11.61 -2.35 -15.31
N LEU A 31 11.26 -1.23 -14.68
CA LEU A 31 11.49 0.08 -15.26
C LEU A 31 13.00 0.30 -15.39
N ASP A 32 13.47 0.53 -16.61
CA ASP A 32 14.89 0.73 -16.86
C ASP A 32 15.31 2.17 -16.53
N ASN A 33 15.88 2.34 -15.34
CA ASN A 33 16.32 3.65 -14.85
C ASN A 33 17.57 4.17 -15.58
N ASN A 34 18.21 3.39 -16.46
CA ASN A 34 19.43 3.78 -17.17
C ASN A 34 19.16 4.47 -18.53
N LEU A 35 17.90 4.52 -18.98
CA LEU A 35 17.53 5.07 -20.30
C LEU A 35 17.25 6.59 -20.31
N GLY A 36 17.70 7.33 -19.29
CA GLY A 36 17.50 8.78 -19.15
C GLY A 36 16.50 9.15 -18.05
N GLU A 37 16.09 10.42 -18.01
CA GLU A 37 15.20 10.97 -16.98
C GLU A 37 13.84 10.25 -16.97
N VAL A 38 13.41 9.79 -15.80
CA VAL A 38 12.12 9.10 -15.64
C VAL A 38 11.01 10.16 -15.55
N SER A 39 10.26 10.34 -16.64
CA SER A 39 9.11 11.25 -16.67
C SER A 39 7.84 10.60 -16.11
N LEU A 40 6.88 11.42 -15.64
CA LEU A 40 5.57 10.94 -15.21
C LEU A 40 4.81 10.18 -16.31
N ASP A 41 4.97 10.58 -17.57
CA ASP A 41 4.39 9.85 -18.70
C ASP A 41 4.97 8.43 -18.81
N ARG A 42 6.28 8.28 -18.59
CA ARG A 42 6.93 6.98 -18.63
C ARG A 42 6.50 6.10 -17.45
N VAL A 43 6.39 6.68 -16.25
CA VAL A 43 5.85 5.99 -15.07
C VAL A 43 4.41 5.56 -15.33
N PHE A 44 3.58 6.44 -15.88
CA PHE A 44 2.19 6.14 -16.23
C PHE A 44 2.08 4.98 -17.22
N GLN A 45 2.87 5.00 -18.31
CA GLN A 45 2.88 3.90 -19.27
C GLN A 45 3.34 2.59 -18.61
N TYR A 46 4.37 2.64 -17.77
CA TYR A 46 4.88 1.46 -17.09
C TYR A 46 3.83 0.84 -16.15
N THR A 47 3.22 1.64 -15.28
CA THR A 47 2.23 1.16 -14.31
C THR A 47 0.96 0.64 -14.99
N ASN A 48 0.54 1.23 -16.11
CA ASN A 48 -0.71 0.85 -16.79
C ASN A 48 -0.55 -0.25 -17.85
N LYS A 49 0.67 -0.51 -18.35
CA LYS A 49 0.91 -1.46 -19.45
C LYS A 49 1.74 -2.67 -19.06
N ILE A 50 2.56 -2.56 -18.02
CA ILE A 50 3.50 -3.63 -17.61
C ILE A 50 3.14 -4.20 -16.24
N LEU A 51 2.74 -3.33 -15.30
CA LEU A 51 2.33 -3.75 -13.97
C LEU A 51 0.87 -4.20 -13.93
N ASN A 52 0.54 -4.91 -12.86
CA ASN A 52 -0.81 -5.24 -12.43
C ASN A 52 -0.88 -5.19 -10.90
N VAL A 53 -2.06 -5.45 -10.37
CA VAL A 53 -2.32 -5.38 -8.92
C VAL A 53 -1.37 -6.22 -8.08
N GLY A 54 -0.78 -7.30 -8.60
CA GLY A 54 0.05 -8.17 -7.77
C GLY A 54 1.56 -8.00 -7.87
N ASN A 55 2.07 -7.00 -8.59
CA ASN A 55 3.51 -6.91 -8.89
C ASN A 55 4.10 -5.50 -8.84
N PHE A 56 3.46 -4.56 -8.15
CA PHE A 56 3.89 -3.15 -8.16
C PHE A 56 4.90 -2.81 -7.06
N ILE A 57 4.94 -3.55 -5.94
CA ILE A 57 5.80 -3.20 -4.80
C ILE A 57 7.28 -3.46 -5.13
N ARG A 58 7.61 -4.58 -5.80
CA ARG A 58 8.99 -4.88 -6.22
C ARG A 58 9.60 -3.78 -7.10
N PRO A 59 8.94 -3.32 -8.18
CA PRO A 59 9.40 -2.16 -8.94
C PRO A 59 9.64 -0.91 -8.08
N ALA A 60 8.78 -0.63 -7.10
CA ALA A 60 8.91 0.54 -6.24
C ALA A 60 10.16 0.47 -5.34
N LEU A 61 10.45 -0.72 -4.80
CA LEU A 61 11.67 -1.01 -4.03
C LEU A 61 12.92 -0.89 -4.90
N THR A 62 12.95 -1.54 -6.07
CA THR A 62 14.10 -1.51 -6.98
C THR A 62 14.38 -0.11 -7.55
N SER A 63 13.36 0.76 -7.57
CA SER A 63 13.51 2.17 -7.98
C SER A 63 13.87 3.10 -6.82
N ASN A 64 14.14 2.56 -5.63
CA ASN A 64 14.45 3.29 -4.39
C ASN A 64 13.37 4.30 -3.95
N ILE A 65 12.13 4.16 -4.45
CA ILE A 65 10.99 4.96 -3.97
C ILE A 65 10.77 4.63 -2.50
N PHE A 66 10.79 3.34 -2.19
CA PHE A 66 10.77 2.82 -0.83
C PHE A 66 12.05 2.02 -0.57
N LYS A 67 12.56 2.11 0.65
CA LYS A 67 13.73 1.35 1.09
C LYS A 67 13.37 -0.09 1.47
N GLU A 68 12.24 -0.22 2.15
CA GLU A 68 11.74 -1.49 2.65
C GLU A 68 10.22 -1.45 2.74
N VAL A 69 9.63 -2.63 2.88
CA VAL A 69 8.19 -2.80 3.06
C VAL A 69 7.91 -3.65 4.29
N ILE A 70 7.02 -3.16 5.14
CA ILE A 70 6.44 -3.89 6.26
C ILE A 70 5.09 -4.40 5.80
N MET A 71 4.99 -5.72 5.67
CA MET A 71 3.76 -6.40 5.24
C MET A 71 2.89 -6.74 6.44
N ILE A 72 1.61 -6.40 6.36
CA ILE A 72 0.59 -6.76 7.33
C ILE A 72 -0.46 -7.61 6.61
N THR A 73 -0.23 -8.93 6.56
CA THR A 73 -1.04 -9.85 5.73
C THR A 73 -1.68 -10.98 6.53
N ASN A 74 -1.28 -11.17 7.79
CA ASN A 74 -1.81 -12.22 8.65
C ASN A 74 -1.91 -11.76 10.12
N GLN A 75 -2.49 -12.60 10.98
CA GLN A 75 -2.77 -12.24 12.38
C GLN A 75 -1.53 -11.81 13.17
N GLU A 76 -0.39 -12.48 12.98
CA GLU A 76 0.85 -12.20 13.72
C GLU A 76 1.44 -10.83 13.36
N ASP A 77 1.15 -10.33 12.16
CA ASP A 77 1.66 -9.05 11.71
C ASP A 77 1.01 -7.86 12.43
N PHE A 78 -0.22 -8.01 12.94
CA PHE A 78 -0.94 -6.94 13.67
C PHE A 78 -0.30 -6.59 15.03
N GLU A 79 0.68 -7.37 15.48
CA GLU A 79 1.48 -7.06 16.66
C GLU A 79 2.68 -6.14 16.34
N ARG A 80 2.94 -5.86 15.06
CA ARG A 80 4.09 -5.07 14.60
C ARG A 80 3.73 -3.60 14.45
N THR A 81 4.12 -2.77 15.41
CA THR A 81 3.99 -1.31 15.28
C THR A 81 5.17 -0.73 14.47
N PRO A 82 4.92 -0.01 13.36
CA PRO A 82 5.98 0.71 12.66
C PRO A 82 6.49 1.88 13.51
N ASN A 83 7.78 1.88 13.85
CA ASN A 83 8.42 2.90 14.71
C ASN A 83 9.20 3.98 13.93
N VAL A 84 9.01 4.04 12.61
CA VAL A 84 9.68 4.97 11.69
C VAL A 84 8.63 5.77 10.93
N PRO A 85 8.95 6.91 10.29
CA PRO A 85 8.01 7.54 9.37
C PRO A 85 7.79 6.67 8.12
N TYR A 86 6.55 6.48 7.71
CA TYR A 86 6.18 5.63 6.57
C TYR A 86 5.07 6.22 5.71
N ALA A 87 4.98 5.70 4.49
CA ALA A 87 3.76 5.74 3.69
C ALA A 87 2.91 4.51 4.00
N LEU A 88 1.59 4.70 4.14
CA LEU A 88 0.63 3.63 4.34
C LEU A 88 -0.07 3.33 3.03
N ASP A 89 -0.10 2.06 2.67
CA ASP A 89 -0.87 1.51 1.56
C ASP A 89 -1.85 0.47 2.10
N LEU A 90 -3.14 0.81 2.03
CA LEU A 90 -4.22 0.05 2.65
C LEU A 90 -5.16 -0.54 1.59
N ASP A 91 -5.17 -1.85 1.48
CA ASP A 91 -6.15 -2.60 0.73
C ASP A 91 -7.30 -3.05 1.64
N MET A 92 -8.52 -2.66 1.25
CA MET A 92 -9.70 -2.93 2.07
C MET A 92 -10.10 -4.41 2.09
N ASP A 93 -9.48 -5.25 1.26
CA ASP A 93 -9.65 -6.69 1.31
C ASP A 93 -9.08 -7.34 2.59
N ILE A 94 -8.33 -6.60 3.42
CA ILE A 94 -8.02 -7.02 4.79
C ILE A 94 -9.30 -7.25 5.63
N PHE A 95 -10.43 -6.66 5.22
CA PHE A 95 -11.76 -6.86 5.79
C PHE A 95 -12.64 -7.84 4.97
N SER A 96 -12.07 -8.57 4.02
CA SER A 96 -12.77 -9.60 3.25
C SER A 96 -13.23 -10.76 4.16
N PRO A 97 -14.25 -11.55 3.72
CA PRO A 97 -14.67 -12.75 4.43
C PRO A 97 -13.54 -13.75 4.70
N GLU A 98 -12.58 -13.86 3.79
CA GLU A 98 -11.41 -14.73 3.88
C GLU A 98 -10.49 -14.34 5.06
N MET A 99 -10.48 -13.06 5.42
CA MET A 99 -9.69 -12.50 6.53
C MET A 99 -10.45 -12.45 7.86
N ASN A 100 -11.60 -13.11 7.99
CA ASN A 100 -12.43 -13.12 9.21
C ASN A 100 -11.84 -13.93 10.37
N TYR A 101 -10.80 -14.73 10.13
CA TYR A 101 -10.08 -15.39 11.22
C TYR A 101 -9.34 -14.39 12.11
N ILE A 102 -9.04 -13.19 11.59
CA ILE A 102 -8.48 -12.05 12.34
C ILE A 102 -9.63 -11.21 12.88
N SER A 103 -9.62 -10.94 14.18
CA SER A 103 -10.63 -10.11 14.85
C SER A 103 -10.77 -8.73 14.19
N HIS A 104 -12.02 -8.33 13.94
CA HIS A 104 -12.33 -7.01 13.39
C HIS A 104 -11.72 -5.87 14.21
N ASN A 105 -11.83 -5.93 15.54
CA ASN A 105 -11.31 -4.88 16.43
C ASN A 105 -9.78 -4.78 16.37
N ILE A 106 -9.08 -5.90 16.20
CA ILE A 106 -7.62 -5.91 16.05
C ILE A 106 -7.25 -5.18 14.76
N LYS A 107 -7.89 -5.55 13.64
CA LYS A 107 -7.66 -4.91 12.34
C LYS A 107 -7.96 -3.41 12.40
N PHE A 108 -9.13 -3.05 12.92
CA PHE A 108 -9.63 -1.69 12.94
C PHE A 108 -8.74 -0.77 13.80
N ASN A 109 -8.42 -1.16 15.03
CA ASN A 109 -7.60 -0.35 15.94
C ASN A 109 -6.17 -0.18 15.41
N PHE A 110 -5.59 -1.24 14.84
CA PHE A 110 -4.27 -1.17 14.23
C PHE A 110 -4.25 -0.22 13.04
N ILE A 111 -5.19 -0.36 12.11
CA ILE A 111 -5.28 0.49 10.91
C ILE A 111 -5.52 1.95 11.32
N GLN A 112 -6.38 2.25 12.30
CA GLN A 112 -6.55 3.61 12.81
C GLN A 112 -5.24 4.20 13.35
N SER A 113 -4.49 3.41 14.13
CA SER A 113 -3.17 3.84 14.65
C SER A 113 -2.20 4.14 13.51
N CYS A 114 -2.25 3.34 12.44
CA CYS A 114 -1.44 3.58 11.24
C CYS A 114 -1.84 4.86 10.51
N LEU A 115 -3.14 5.09 10.31
CA LEU A 115 -3.67 6.28 9.65
C LEU A 115 -3.24 7.57 10.35
N GLN A 116 -3.21 7.57 11.69
CA GLN A 116 -2.80 8.75 12.48
C GLN A 116 -1.30 9.07 12.36
N SER A 117 -0.46 8.09 12.04
CA SER A 117 1.00 8.23 12.05
C SER A 117 1.62 8.31 10.65
N ALA A 118 0.88 7.91 9.61
CA ALA A 118 1.36 7.88 8.23
C ALA A 118 1.59 9.28 7.65
N LYS A 119 2.64 9.42 6.83
CA LYS A 119 2.91 10.66 6.06
C LYS A 119 2.00 10.82 4.84
N ILE A 120 1.76 9.70 4.18
CA ILE A 120 0.90 9.56 3.01
C ILE A 120 0.07 8.30 3.21
N ILE A 121 -1.19 8.37 2.80
CA ILE A 121 -2.14 7.27 2.87
C ILE A 121 -2.67 7.02 1.45
N THR A 122 -2.50 5.81 0.95
CA THR A 122 -3.20 5.28 -0.23
C THR A 122 -4.19 4.21 0.23
N ILE A 123 -5.34 4.16 -0.44
CA ILE A 123 -6.41 3.22 -0.11
C ILE A 123 -6.94 2.61 -1.41
N ALA A 124 -6.96 1.28 -1.51
CA ALA A 124 -7.69 0.56 -2.54
C ALA A 124 -8.94 -0.09 -1.96
N THR A 125 -10.07 0.02 -2.68
CA THR A 125 -11.36 -0.51 -2.21
C THR A 125 -11.56 -1.98 -2.55
N SER A 126 -10.65 -2.59 -3.32
CA SER A 126 -10.57 -4.03 -3.61
C SER A 126 -11.91 -4.69 -4.02
N PRO A 127 -12.58 -4.21 -5.10
CA PRO A 127 -13.97 -4.55 -5.46
C PRO A 127 -14.28 -6.02 -5.75
N TYR A 128 -13.26 -6.84 -5.99
CA TYR A 128 -13.42 -8.27 -6.21
C TYR A 128 -13.44 -9.09 -4.91
N PHE A 129 -12.95 -8.53 -3.81
CA PHE A 129 -12.76 -9.23 -2.54
C PHE A 129 -13.72 -8.74 -1.44
N ILE A 130 -14.09 -7.46 -1.48
CA ILE A 130 -15.00 -6.86 -0.49
C ILE A 130 -16.15 -6.10 -1.16
N LYS A 131 -17.35 -6.24 -0.57
CA LYS A 131 -18.54 -5.49 -0.99
C LYS A 131 -18.26 -3.99 -0.88
N GLN A 132 -18.45 -3.25 -1.96
CA GLN A 132 -18.04 -1.85 -2.03
C GLN A 132 -18.77 -0.92 -1.05
N ASN A 133 -20.04 -1.20 -0.74
CA ASN A 133 -20.75 -0.47 0.31
C ASN A 133 -20.12 -0.70 1.70
N LEU A 134 -19.62 -1.90 1.97
CA LEU A 134 -18.90 -2.19 3.21
C LEU A 134 -17.53 -1.52 3.23
N ALA A 135 -16.74 -1.61 2.16
CA ALA A 135 -15.44 -0.94 2.08
C ALA A 135 -15.56 0.57 2.30
N ILE A 136 -16.51 1.23 1.61
CA ILE A 136 -16.77 2.67 1.78
C ILE A 136 -17.24 3.01 3.20
N PHE A 137 -18.09 2.17 3.80
CA PHE A 137 -18.51 2.35 5.19
C PHE A 137 -17.31 2.27 6.13
N LEU A 138 -16.49 1.22 6.03
CA LEU A 138 -15.31 1.04 6.88
C LEU A 138 -14.28 2.16 6.70
N ILE A 139 -14.05 2.64 5.48
CA ILE A 139 -13.17 3.80 5.25
C ILE A 139 -13.71 5.03 5.99
N LYS A 140 -15.02 5.28 5.98
CA LYS A 140 -15.59 6.41 6.73
C LYS A 140 -15.37 6.25 8.23
N GLU A 141 -15.66 5.07 8.78
CA GLU A 141 -15.46 4.79 10.20
C GLU A 141 -13.99 4.92 10.61
N LEU A 142 -13.05 4.47 9.77
CA LEU A 142 -11.60 4.57 10.04
C LEU A 142 -11.12 6.03 10.15
N PHE A 143 -11.79 6.97 9.48
CA PHE A 143 -11.48 8.39 9.49
C PHE A 143 -12.40 9.22 10.41
N ASP A 144 -13.35 8.59 11.10
CA ASP A 144 -14.25 9.23 12.06
C ASP A 144 -13.65 9.17 13.47
N PHE A 145 -12.63 9.99 13.71
CA PHE A 145 -11.93 10.13 14.98
C PHE A 145 -11.86 11.58 15.46
#